data_AF-A0A1Q7I4M2-F1
#
_entry.id   AF-A0A1Q7I4M2-F1
#
_cell.length_a   1.000
_cell.length_b   1.000
_cell.length_c   1.000
_cell.angle_alpha   90.00
_cell.angle_beta   90.00
_cell.angle_gamma   90.00
#
_symmetry.space_group_name_H-M   'P 1'
#
loop_
_entity.id
_entity.type
_entity.pdbx_description
1 polymer ?
#
loop_
_entity_poly.entity_id
_entity_poly.type
_entity_poly.pdbx_seq_one_letter_code
_entity_poly.pdbx_strand_id
1 'polypeptide(L)'
;MRQLVASLVVMVACSAAPLGEAPTAGGFVNGICQPTTRTDAMGIITATGSFGLVGPVHATADDAMNHEILVVWRGGGPGVDLEVQADGLDPALNTKWVRWGAIGPVEGVTPWGNVAYRVGLKPIGRAGCWRLGARGAPPEDGVVIFIRPS
;
A
#
# COMPACT_ATOMS: atom_id res chain seq x y z
N MET A 1 -26.60 -45.92 -41.48
CA MET A 1 -25.23 -45.37 -41.51
C MET A 1 -25.16 -44.24 -40.50
N ARG A 2 -24.50 -44.44 -39.35
CA ARG A 2 -24.35 -43.45 -38.27
C ARG A 2 -22.99 -42.77 -38.42
N GLN A 3 -22.97 -41.47 -38.71
CA GLN A 3 -21.75 -40.68 -38.74
C GLN A 3 -21.48 -40.07 -37.35
N LEU A 4 -20.32 -40.40 -36.79
CA LEU A 4 -19.77 -39.83 -35.56
C LEU A 4 -19.10 -38.49 -35.91
N VAL A 5 -19.57 -37.40 -35.30
CA VAL A 5 -18.92 -36.09 -35.34
C VAL A 5 -17.89 -36.05 -34.21
N ALA A 6 -16.61 -35.99 -34.56
CA ALA A 6 -15.51 -35.84 -33.63
C ALA A 6 -15.31 -34.34 -33.30
N SER A 7 -15.60 -33.97 -32.06
CA SER A 7 -15.36 -32.62 -31.55
C SER A 7 -13.87 -32.43 -31.21
N LEU A 8 -13.20 -31.54 -31.94
CA LEU A 8 -11.83 -31.13 -31.69
C LEU A 8 -11.81 -30.08 -30.56
N VAL A 9 -11.33 -30.46 -29.38
CA VAL A 9 -11.13 -29.53 -28.25
C VAL A 9 -9.80 -28.82 -28.44
N VAL A 10 -9.84 -27.51 -28.71
CA VAL A 10 -8.65 -26.65 -28.76
C VAL A 10 -8.22 -26.37 -27.32
N MET A 11 -7.12 -26.98 -26.89
CA MET A 11 -6.45 -26.62 -25.65
C MET A 11 -5.69 -25.31 -25.84
N VAL A 12 -6.22 -24.22 -25.29
CA VAL A 12 -5.49 -22.94 -25.16
C VAL A 12 -4.43 -23.12 -24.09
N ALA A 13 -3.17 -23.21 -24.51
CA ALA A 13 -2.03 -23.18 -23.60
C ALA A 13 -1.87 -21.75 -23.04
N CYS A 14 -2.36 -21.51 -21.82
CA CYS A 14 -1.97 -20.32 -21.06
C CYS A 14 -0.49 -20.47 -20.69
N SER A 15 0.37 -19.70 -21.35
CA SER A 15 1.78 -19.55 -20.99
C SER A 15 1.88 -19.09 -19.53
N ALA A 16 2.51 -19.91 -18.68
CA ALA A 16 2.81 -19.55 -17.31
C ALA A 16 3.74 -18.34 -17.30
N ALA A 17 3.25 -17.20 -16.81
CA ALA A 17 4.09 -16.09 -16.40
C ALA A 17 5.08 -16.58 -15.32
N PRO A 18 6.30 -16.01 -15.23
CA PRO A 18 7.25 -16.38 -14.20
C PRO A 18 6.61 -16.21 -12.82
N LEU A 19 6.97 -17.11 -11.89
CA LEU A 19 6.53 -17.13 -10.49
C LEU A 19 7.00 -15.84 -9.77
N GLY A 20 6.35 -14.71 -10.03
CA GLY A 20 6.39 -13.56 -9.15
C GLY A 20 5.62 -13.90 -7.88
N GLU A 21 6.14 -13.50 -6.72
CA GLU A 21 5.40 -13.62 -5.46
C GLU A 21 4.00 -13.02 -5.62
N ALA A 22 2.99 -13.75 -5.14
CA ALA A 22 1.61 -13.27 -5.18
C ALA A 22 1.54 -11.92 -4.44
N PRO A 23 0.81 -10.93 -4.97
CA PRO A 23 0.70 -9.63 -4.31
C PRO A 23 0.21 -9.79 -2.87
N THR A 24 0.88 -9.11 -1.94
CA THR A 24 0.70 -9.32 -0.50
C THR A 24 0.16 -8.05 0.17
N ALA A 25 -0.61 -8.23 1.26
CA ALA A 25 -1.06 -7.14 2.13
C ALA A 25 0.10 -6.50 2.92
N GLY A 26 1.27 -7.14 2.94
CA GLY A 26 2.47 -6.70 3.62
C GLY A 26 2.50 -7.09 5.10
N GLY A 27 3.69 -7.08 5.68
CA GLY A 27 3.92 -7.42 7.07
C GLY A 27 5.40 -7.48 7.44
N PHE A 28 5.67 -7.93 8.66
CA PHE A 28 7.03 -8.22 9.12
C PHE A 28 7.10 -9.70 9.47
N VAL A 29 7.87 -10.48 8.69
CA VAL A 29 7.90 -11.94 8.78
C VAL A 29 9.36 -12.39 8.78
N ASN A 30 9.74 -13.24 9.74
CA ASN A 30 11.09 -13.79 9.85
C ASN A 30 12.20 -12.73 9.86
N GLY A 31 11.96 -11.58 10.49
CA GLY A 31 12.93 -10.47 10.55
C GLY A 31 13.01 -9.61 9.29
N ILE A 32 12.14 -9.85 8.30
CA ILE A 32 12.15 -9.16 7.01
C ILE A 32 10.86 -8.34 6.88
N CYS A 33 11.01 -7.07 6.51
CA CYS A 33 9.87 -6.26 6.11
C CYS A 33 9.42 -6.66 4.71
N GLN A 34 8.15 -7.00 4.59
CA GLN A 34 7.47 -7.27 3.33
C GLN A 34 6.50 -6.11 3.08
N PRO A 35 6.84 -5.15 2.21
CA PRO A 35 5.92 -4.07 1.86
C PRO A 35 4.62 -4.61 1.25
N THR A 36 3.54 -3.83 1.34
CA THR A 36 2.32 -4.13 0.59
C THR A 36 2.62 -4.03 -0.90
N THR A 37 2.34 -5.10 -1.64
CA THR A 37 2.47 -5.14 -3.11
C THR A 37 1.14 -5.38 -3.81
N ARG A 38 0.09 -5.74 -3.06
CA ARG A 38 -1.27 -5.80 -3.57
C ARG A 38 -1.69 -4.44 -4.11
N THR A 39 -2.18 -4.44 -5.35
CA THR A 39 -2.85 -3.29 -5.97
C THR A 39 -4.30 -3.62 -6.25
N ASP A 40 -5.15 -2.58 -6.25
CA ASP A 40 -6.50 -2.71 -6.77
C ASP A 40 -6.56 -2.52 -8.30
N ALA A 41 -7.77 -2.52 -8.86
CA ALA A 41 -7.99 -2.37 -10.30
C ALA A 41 -7.53 -1.02 -10.88
N MET A 42 -7.32 -0.01 -10.03
CA MET A 42 -6.87 1.32 -10.41
C MET A 42 -5.36 1.52 -10.18
N GLY A 43 -4.64 0.48 -9.75
CA GLY A 43 -3.21 0.54 -9.48
C GLY A 43 -2.85 1.15 -8.12
N ILE A 44 -3.81 1.35 -7.22
CA ILE A 44 -3.54 1.82 -5.85
C ILE A 44 -2.99 0.66 -5.04
N ILE A 45 -1.83 0.86 -4.41
CA ILE A 45 -1.25 -0.12 -3.48
C ILE A 45 -2.09 -0.10 -2.20
N THR A 46 -2.72 -1.22 -1.86
CA THR A 46 -3.66 -1.31 -0.75
C THR A 46 -3.76 -2.74 -0.20
N ALA A 47 -3.96 -2.86 1.12
CA ALA A 47 -4.21 -4.15 1.76
C ALA A 47 -5.65 -4.65 1.52
N THR A 48 -6.64 -3.78 1.74
CA THR A 48 -8.08 -4.14 1.73
C THR A 48 -8.92 -3.29 0.77
N GLY A 49 -8.39 -2.17 0.28
CA GLY A 49 -9.12 -1.20 -0.54
C GLY A 49 -9.67 0.00 0.23
N SER A 50 -9.41 0.14 1.53
CA SER A 50 -9.87 1.28 2.35
C SER A 50 -8.89 2.44 2.40
N PHE A 51 -7.59 2.14 2.53
CA PHE A 51 -6.46 3.09 2.54
C PHE A 51 -5.41 2.62 1.53
N GLY A 52 -4.75 3.54 0.83
CA GLY A 52 -3.79 3.14 -0.19
C GLY A 52 -2.77 4.20 -0.59
N LEU A 53 -1.71 3.75 -1.25
CA LEU A 53 -0.63 4.59 -1.78
C LEU A 53 -0.80 4.79 -3.28
N VAL A 54 -0.58 6.03 -3.70
CA VAL A 54 -0.47 6.38 -5.12
C VAL A 54 1.00 6.20 -5.52
N GLY A 55 1.35 4.96 -5.87
CA GLY A 55 2.71 4.56 -6.25
C GLY A 55 3.55 3.97 -5.11
N PRO A 56 4.70 3.35 -5.45
CA PRO A 56 5.58 2.72 -4.47
C PRO A 56 6.31 3.76 -3.61
N VAL A 57 6.69 3.36 -2.39
CA VAL A 57 7.51 4.18 -1.50
C VAL A 57 8.96 3.72 -1.58
N HIS A 58 9.84 4.64 -1.94
CA HIS A 58 11.29 4.41 -2.01
C HIS A 58 12.01 5.42 -1.11
N ALA A 59 12.01 5.14 0.19
CA ALA A 59 12.65 5.99 1.19
C ALA A 59 13.81 5.27 1.90
N THR A 60 14.86 6.01 2.24
CA THR A 60 15.91 5.64 3.20
C THR A 60 15.73 6.45 4.48
N ALA A 61 16.42 6.09 5.56
CA ALA A 61 16.34 6.87 6.79
C ALA A 61 16.84 8.32 6.64
N ASP A 62 17.77 8.56 5.71
CA ASP A 62 18.30 9.90 5.44
C ASP A 62 17.29 10.81 4.71
N ASP A 63 16.53 10.27 3.76
CA ASP A 63 15.60 11.05 2.95
C ASP A 63 14.17 11.08 3.50
N ALA A 64 13.77 10.07 4.30
CA ALA A 64 12.41 9.92 4.81
C ALA A 64 11.94 11.16 5.58
N MET A 65 12.84 11.88 6.26
CA MET A 65 12.48 13.09 7.01
C MET A 65 11.92 14.22 6.13
N ASN A 66 12.21 14.22 4.83
CA ASN A 66 11.74 15.20 3.85
C ASN A 66 10.95 14.56 2.72
N HIS A 67 10.69 13.25 2.79
CA HIS A 67 9.98 12.52 1.75
C HIS A 67 8.48 12.68 1.92
N GLU A 68 7.79 12.91 0.82
CA GLU A 68 6.34 13.03 0.77
C GLU A 68 5.76 11.95 -0.12
N ILE A 69 4.67 11.36 0.35
CA ILE A 69 3.91 10.34 -0.37
C ILE A 69 2.51 10.86 -0.65
N LEU A 70 1.86 10.27 -1.64
CA LEU A 70 0.45 10.48 -1.91
C LEU A 70 -0.34 9.27 -1.45
N VAL A 71 -1.37 9.52 -0.64
CA VAL A 71 -2.28 8.48 -0.17
C VAL A 71 -3.71 8.79 -0.57
N VAL A 72 -4.51 7.75 -0.67
CA VAL A 72 -5.96 7.83 -0.87
C VAL A 72 -6.66 7.06 0.26
N TRP A 73 -7.81 7.55 0.68
CA TRP A 73 -8.59 6.97 1.76
C TRP A 73 -10.08 7.11 1.46
N ARG A 74 -10.83 6.01 1.54
CA ARG A 74 -12.27 6.00 1.21
C ARG A 74 -13.16 6.76 2.19
N GLY A 75 -12.68 6.99 3.41
CA GLY A 75 -13.36 7.87 4.37
C GLY A 75 -13.06 9.36 4.16
N GLY A 76 -12.17 9.70 3.22
CA GLY A 76 -11.78 11.07 2.90
C GLY A 76 -12.67 11.74 1.86
N GLY A 77 -12.38 13.00 1.58
CA GLY A 77 -13.09 13.80 0.59
C GLY A 77 -12.75 15.29 0.69
N PRO A 78 -13.33 16.12 -0.19
CA PRO A 78 -13.16 17.57 -0.12
C PRO A 78 -13.57 18.10 1.27
N GLY A 79 -12.71 18.90 1.89
CA GLY A 79 -12.93 19.47 3.22
C GLY A 79 -12.77 18.50 4.40
N VAL A 80 -12.32 17.26 4.16
CA VAL A 80 -12.01 16.29 5.22
C VAL A 80 -10.50 16.23 5.42
N ASP A 81 -10.03 16.57 6.61
CA ASP A 81 -8.63 16.42 6.99
C ASP A 81 -8.29 14.95 7.27
N LEU A 82 -7.10 14.52 6.84
CA LEU A 82 -6.58 13.18 7.12
C LEU A 82 -5.55 13.26 8.25
N GLU A 83 -5.76 12.47 9.31
CA GLU A 83 -4.71 12.10 10.26
C GLU A 83 -4.22 10.68 9.93
N VAL A 84 -2.90 10.53 9.81
CA VAL A 84 -2.22 9.26 9.53
C VAL A 84 -1.71 8.67 10.83
N GLN A 85 -1.87 7.36 10.99
CA GLN A 85 -1.20 6.57 12.00
C GLN A 85 -0.17 5.66 11.33
N ALA A 86 1.03 5.58 11.92
CA ALA A 86 2.01 4.56 11.60
C ALA A 86 2.23 3.65 12.79
N ASP A 87 2.03 2.36 12.61
CA ASP A 87 2.37 1.32 13.58
C ASP A 87 3.72 0.69 13.23
N GLY A 88 4.63 0.62 14.19
CA GLY A 88 5.92 -0.05 14.02
C GLY A 88 5.72 -1.57 14.05
N LEU A 89 6.09 -2.25 12.96
CA LEU A 89 6.00 -3.71 12.84
C LEU A 89 7.32 -4.40 13.14
N ASP A 90 8.42 -3.71 12.87
CA ASP A 90 9.76 -4.19 13.20
C ASP A 90 9.99 -4.04 14.73
N PRO A 91 10.26 -5.13 15.47
CA PRO A 91 10.53 -5.07 16.90
C PRO A 91 11.72 -4.17 17.30
N ALA A 92 12.63 -3.87 16.38
CA ALA A 92 13.75 -2.94 16.61
C ALA A 92 13.30 -1.46 16.61
N LEU A 93 12.12 -1.16 16.08
CA LEU A 93 11.46 0.13 16.24
C LEU A 93 10.94 0.20 17.67
N ASN A 94 11.72 0.83 18.56
CA ASN A 94 11.29 1.13 19.95
C ASN A 94 10.01 1.99 20.04
N THR A 95 9.46 2.41 18.90
CA THR A 95 8.23 3.18 18.73
C THR A 95 7.11 2.26 18.27
N LYS A 96 6.10 2.06 19.12
CA LYS A 96 4.94 1.22 18.78
C LYS A 96 4.05 1.86 17.72
N TRP A 97 3.77 3.14 17.87
CA TRP A 97 2.97 3.90 16.91
C TRP A 97 3.24 5.40 17.03
N VAL A 98 2.95 6.13 15.96
CA VAL A 98 2.95 7.60 15.90
C VAL A 98 1.81 8.10 15.01
N ARG A 99 1.36 9.33 15.24
CA ARG A 99 0.28 9.97 14.48
C ARG A 99 0.63 11.39 14.08
N TRP A 100 0.16 11.81 12.91
CA TRP A 100 0.35 13.17 12.41
C TRP A 100 -0.68 13.49 11.33
N GLY A 101 -0.93 14.79 11.12
CA GLY A 101 -1.79 15.26 10.04
C GLY A 101 -1.11 15.14 8.68
N ALA A 102 -1.91 14.88 7.64
CA ALA A 102 -1.49 15.12 6.27
C ALA A 102 -1.11 16.59 6.07
N ILE A 103 -0.21 16.86 5.12
CA ILE A 103 0.19 18.22 4.73
C ILE A 103 -1.01 18.97 4.13
N GLY A 104 -1.83 18.25 3.37
CA GLY A 104 -3.08 18.76 2.84
C GLY A 104 -3.67 17.88 1.74
N PRO A 105 -4.91 18.18 1.33
CA PRO A 105 -5.51 17.55 0.17
C PRO A 105 -4.82 18.01 -1.11
N VAL A 106 -4.70 17.08 -2.05
CA VAL A 106 -4.39 17.34 -3.46
C VAL A 106 -5.69 17.13 -4.21
N GLU A 107 -6.28 18.24 -4.66
CA GLU A 107 -7.54 18.22 -5.41
C GLU A 107 -7.33 17.74 -6.84
N GLY A 108 -8.24 16.91 -7.33
CA GLY A 108 -8.21 16.34 -8.68
C GLY A 108 -8.90 14.99 -8.73
N VAL A 109 -9.20 14.47 -9.92
CA VAL A 109 -9.75 13.12 -10.04
C VAL A 109 -8.69 12.13 -9.57
N THR A 110 -9.00 11.40 -8.49
CA THR A 110 -8.15 10.35 -7.95
C THR A 110 -8.77 8.98 -8.21
N PRO A 111 -7.97 7.92 -8.18
CA PRO A 111 -8.47 6.55 -8.36
C PRO A 111 -9.67 6.16 -7.50
N TRP A 112 -9.81 6.74 -6.29
CA TRP A 112 -10.89 6.44 -5.35
C TRP A 112 -11.88 7.60 -5.12
N GLY A 113 -11.78 8.71 -5.86
CA GLY A 113 -12.66 9.85 -5.69
C GLY A 113 -12.05 11.15 -6.21
N ASN A 114 -12.17 12.22 -5.41
CA ASN A 114 -11.81 13.59 -5.83
C ASN A 114 -10.62 14.18 -5.07
N VAL A 115 -10.04 13.42 -4.13
CA VAL A 115 -8.96 13.90 -3.26
C VAL A 115 -7.95 12.77 -3.06
N ALA A 116 -6.67 13.14 -3.11
CA ALA A 116 -5.56 12.40 -2.50
C ALA A 116 -4.99 13.29 -1.40
N TYR A 117 -4.19 12.72 -0.51
CA TYR A 117 -3.57 13.46 0.58
C TYR A 117 -2.06 13.40 0.44
N ARG A 118 -1.42 14.56 0.48
CA ARG A 118 0.03 14.66 0.59
C ARG A 118 0.42 14.42 2.04
N VAL A 119 1.23 13.40 2.27
CA VAL A 119 1.64 12.97 3.61
C VAL A 119 3.16 12.97 3.65
N GLY A 120 3.74 13.75 4.55
CA GLY A 120 5.17 13.63 4.86
C GLY A 120 5.44 12.35 5.64
N LEU A 121 6.57 11.69 5.42
CA LEU A 121 6.97 10.53 6.23
C LEU A 121 7.48 10.93 7.62
N LYS A 122 7.85 12.19 7.87
CA LYS A 122 8.08 12.66 9.25
C LYS A 122 6.78 12.53 10.06
N PRO A 123 6.78 11.86 11.23
CA PRO A 123 7.92 11.59 12.12
C PRO A 123 8.59 10.21 11.97
N ILE A 124 8.12 9.34 11.08
CA ILE A 124 8.74 8.02 10.83
C ILE A 124 9.93 8.15 9.87
N GLY A 125 11.04 8.75 10.32
CA GLY A 125 12.28 8.79 9.54
C GLY A 125 13.25 7.64 9.82
N ARG A 126 12.94 6.78 10.80
CA ARG A 126 13.82 5.68 11.19
C ARG A 126 13.62 4.48 10.27
N ALA A 127 14.72 3.87 9.85
CA ALA A 127 14.69 2.60 9.13
C ALA A 127 13.90 1.53 9.89
N GLY A 128 13.06 0.81 9.17
CA GLY A 128 12.20 -0.23 9.73
C GLY A 128 10.90 -0.42 8.96
N CYS A 129 10.11 -1.36 9.43
CA CYS A 129 8.85 -1.76 8.83
C CYS A 129 7.68 -1.05 9.52
N TRP A 130 6.89 -0.31 8.74
CA TRP A 130 5.81 0.52 9.25
C TRP A 130 4.50 0.17 8.55
N ARG A 131 3.40 0.10 9.30
CA ARG A 131 2.05 0.04 8.72
C ARG A 131 1.39 1.42 8.82
N LEU A 132 1.04 1.99 7.68
CA LEU A 132 0.37 3.27 7.56
C LEU A 132 -1.13 3.08 7.34
N GLY A 133 -1.95 3.86 8.05
CA GLY A 133 -3.38 3.90 7.81
C GLY A 133 -4.00 5.23 8.22
N ALA A 134 -5.27 5.43 7.89
CA ALA A 134 -6.04 6.53 8.45
C ALA A 134 -6.28 6.28 9.94
N ARG A 135 -6.20 7.34 10.75
CA ARG A 135 -6.45 7.26 12.19
C ARG A 135 -7.83 6.67 12.46
N GLY A 136 -7.88 5.66 13.33
CA GLY A 136 -9.13 5.02 13.76
C GLY A 136 -9.68 4.00 12.77
N ALA A 137 -9.06 3.82 11.60
CA ALA A 137 -9.33 2.68 10.74
C ALA A 137 -8.78 1.38 11.36
N PRO A 138 -9.36 0.22 11.02
CA PRO A 138 -8.80 -1.08 11.40
C PRO A 138 -7.35 -1.22 10.93
N PRO A 139 -6.42 -1.78 11.75
CA PRO A 139 -5.02 -1.93 11.35
C PRO A 139 -4.83 -2.70 10.05
N GLU A 140 -5.67 -3.70 9.77
CA GLU A 140 -5.62 -4.51 8.55
C GLU A 140 -5.86 -3.71 7.26
N ASP A 141 -6.46 -2.52 7.35
CA ASP A 141 -6.66 -1.63 6.21
C ASP A 141 -5.37 -0.89 5.82
N GLY A 142 -4.38 -0.86 6.71
CA GLY A 142 -3.15 -0.13 6.50
C GLY A 142 -2.20 -0.79 5.50
N VAL A 143 -1.43 0.05 4.82
CA VAL A 143 -0.37 -0.35 3.90
C VAL A 143 0.96 -0.47 4.65
N VAL A 144 1.69 -1.53 4.41
CA VAL A 144 3.04 -1.74 4.96
C VAL A 144 4.07 -1.12 4.02
N ILE A 145 4.92 -0.27 4.57
CA ILE A 145 6.07 0.32 3.88
C ILE A 145 7.36 -0.06 4.58
N PHE A 146 8.46 -0.06 3.83
CA PHE A 146 9.80 -0.25 4.36
C PHE A 146 10.60 1.04 4.18
N ILE A 147 11.08 1.59 5.29
CA ILE A 147 12.10 2.64 5.25
C ILE A 147 13.44 1.94 5.35
N ARG A 148 14.24 2.04 4.29
CA ARG A 148 15.53 1.36 4.22
C ARG A 148 16.54 2.01 5.15
N PRO A 149 17.50 1.25 5.71
CA PRO A 149 18.72 1.82 6.25
C PRO A 149 19.41 2.70 5.19
N SER A 150 20.12 3.73 5.67
CA SER A 150 21.00 4.56 4.86
C SER A 150 22.23 3.80 4.38
#